data_AF-A0A1H5MD27-F1
#
_entry.id   AF-A0A1H5MD27-F1
#
_cell.length_a   1.000
_cell.length_b   1.000
_cell.length_c   1.000
_cell.angle_alpha   90.00
_cell.angle_beta   90.00
_cell.angle_gamma   90.00
#
_symmetry.space_group_name_H-M   'P 1'
#
loop_
_entity.id
_entity.type
_entity.pdbx_description
1 polymer ?
#
loop_
_entity_poly.entity_id
_entity_poly.type
_entity_poly.pdbx_seq_one_letter_code
_entity_poly.pdbx_strand_id
1 'polypeptide(L)'
;MPGAHSLGIDRIACDGYGLCAELLPEIIELDEWGYPVVGSAPLTGEALRHARRAVAACPALALRLDRAPGRAPDRQPAQRS
;
A
#
# COMPACT_ATOMS: atom_id res chain seq x y z
N MET A 1 -22.79 3.46 2.61
CA MET A 1 -21.56 3.83 3.33
C MET A 1 -20.38 3.42 2.43
N PRO A 2 -19.52 4.35 1.98
CA PRO A 2 -18.34 3.94 1.20
C PRO A 2 -17.47 3.05 2.08
N GLY A 3 -17.25 1.81 1.63
CA GLY A 3 -16.44 0.83 2.36
C GLY A 3 -14.99 1.29 2.41
N ALA A 4 -14.40 1.25 3.60
CA ALA A 4 -12.97 1.46 3.76
C ALA A 4 -12.21 0.33 3.04
N HIS A 5 -11.08 0.69 2.42
CA HIS A 5 -10.17 -0.26 1.82
C HIS A 5 -8.83 -0.24 2.55
N SER A 6 -8.15 -1.37 2.56
CA SER A 6 -6.77 -1.50 3.03
C SER A 6 -5.87 -1.76 1.83
N LEU A 7 -4.63 -1.27 1.92
CA LEU A 7 -3.60 -1.56 0.94
C LEU A 7 -2.62 -2.57 1.53
N GLY A 8 -2.35 -3.62 0.76
CA GLY A 8 -1.33 -4.62 1.06
C GLY A 8 -0.22 -4.57 0.02
N ILE A 9 0.99 -4.88 0.46
CA ILE A 9 2.18 -4.97 -0.41
C ILE A 9 2.80 -6.35 -0.25
N ASP A 10 2.99 -7.02 -1.38
CA ASP A 10 3.79 -8.24 -1.47
C ASP A 10 5.27 -7.87 -1.60
N ARG A 11 6.01 -8.00 -0.50
CA ARG A 11 7.45 -7.66 -0.47
C ARG A 11 8.32 -8.62 -1.28
N ILE A 12 7.83 -9.81 -1.60
CA ILE A 12 8.57 -10.78 -2.40
C ILE A 12 8.54 -10.37 -3.87
N ALA A 13 7.39 -9.87 -4.33
CA ALA A 13 7.24 -9.34 -5.68
C ALA A 13 7.69 -7.87 -5.81
N CYS A 14 7.87 -7.15 -4.70
CA CYS A 14 8.25 -5.73 -4.74
C CYS A 14 9.77 -5.58 -4.91
N ASP A 15 10.21 -5.10 -6.08
CA ASP A 15 11.63 -4.79 -6.31
C ASP A 15 12.02 -3.33 -5.93
N GLY A 16 11.22 -2.63 -5.11
CA GLY A 16 11.60 -1.28 -4.63
C GLY A 16 11.52 -0.16 -5.68
N TYR A 17 10.63 -0.27 -6.68
CA TYR A 17 10.50 0.74 -7.76
C TYR A 17 10.09 2.16 -7.31
N GLY A 18 9.62 2.35 -6.08
CA GLY A 18 9.23 3.68 -5.54
C GLY A 18 7.95 4.31 -6.12
N LEU A 19 7.43 3.83 -7.26
CA LEU A 19 6.24 4.37 -7.95
C LEU A 19 4.98 4.47 -7.09
N CYS A 20 4.82 3.58 -6.12
CA CYS A 20 3.67 3.60 -5.23
C CYS A 20 3.68 4.79 -4.26
N ALA A 21 4.86 5.17 -3.75
CA ALA A 21 5.00 6.33 -2.88
C ALA A 21 4.89 7.66 -3.64
N GLU A 22 5.31 7.71 -4.90
CA GLU A 22 5.08 8.87 -5.79
C GLU A 22 3.58 9.13 -6.03
N LEU A 23 2.80 8.04 -6.18
CA LEU A 23 1.36 8.13 -6.40
C LEU A 23 0.55 8.30 -5.11
N LEU A 24 1.15 7.99 -3.95
CA LEU A 24 0.46 7.95 -2.68
C LEU A 24 1.34 8.27 -1.47
N PRO A 25 2.00 9.45 -1.46
CA PRO A 25 2.90 9.83 -0.38
C PRO A 25 2.18 10.01 0.96
N GLU A 26 0.86 10.22 0.94
CA GLU A 26 0.04 10.39 2.15
C GLU A 26 -0.17 9.09 2.96
N ILE A 27 0.01 7.92 2.33
CA ILE A 27 -0.24 6.61 2.95
C ILE A 27 0.98 5.69 2.82
N ILE A 28 1.78 5.87 1.78
CA ILE A 28 2.95 5.03 1.50
C ILE A 28 4.19 5.91 1.61
N GLU A 29 5.07 5.54 2.53
CA GLU A 29 6.39 6.16 2.66
C GLU A 29 7.44 5.14 2.20
N LEU A 30 8.55 5.61 1.63
CA LEU A 30 9.69 4.75 1.31
C LEU A 30 10.65 4.76 2.51
N ASP A 31 11.09 3.58 2.94
CA ASP A 31 12.17 3.45 3.90
C ASP A 31 13.55 3.73 3.28
N GLU A 32 14.59 3.65 4.09
CA GLU A 32 15.98 3.86 3.69
C GLU A 32 16.51 2.86 2.65
N TRP A 33 15.81 1.73 2.45
CA TRP A 33 16.11 0.73 1.44
C TRP A 33 15.26 0.85 0.18
N GLY A 34 14.35 1.84 0.12
CA GLY A 34 13.44 2.03 -0.99
C GLY A 34 12.23 1.09 -0.97
N TYR A 35 11.97 0.41 0.14
CA TYR A 35 10.77 -0.41 0.29
C TYR A 35 9.59 0.43 0.80
N PRO A 36 8.40 0.24 0.21
CA PRO A 36 7.21 0.97 0.61
C PRO A 36 6.64 0.44 1.94
N VAL A 37 6.49 1.37 2.89
CA VAL A 37 5.82 1.21 4.18
C VAL A 37 4.40 1.76 4.05
N VAL A 38 3.40 0.91 4.24
CA VAL A 38 1.99 1.30 4.15
C VAL A 38 1.46 1.66 5.53
N GLY A 39 0.94 2.87 5.64
CA GLY A 39 0.31 3.39 6.85
C GLY A 39 -1.01 2.70 7.16
N SER A 40 -1.42 2.81 8.43
CA SER A 40 -2.59 2.11 8.94
C SER A 40 -3.96 2.72 8.60
N ALA A 41 -3.96 3.77 7.77
CA ALA A 41 -5.14 4.56 7.52
C ALA A 41 -6.09 3.87 6.52
N PRO A 42 -7.41 3.84 6.81
CA PRO A 42 -8.39 3.33 5.86
C PRO A 42 -8.45 4.22 4.61
N LEU A 43 -8.31 3.60 3.45
CA LEU A 43 -8.42 4.28 2.16
C LEU A 43 -9.90 4.54 1.85
N THR A 44 -10.26 5.82 1.75
CA THR A 44 -11.62 6.27 1.43
C THR A 44 -11.59 7.38 0.39
N GLY A 45 -12.68 7.54 -0.37
CA GLY A 45 -12.85 8.65 -1.32
C GLY A 45 -11.69 8.79 -2.31
N GLU A 46 -10.96 9.89 -2.20
CA GLU A 46 -9.84 10.25 -3.07
C GLU A 46 -8.59 9.39 -2.86
N ALA A 47 -8.25 9.05 -1.61
CA ALA A 47 -7.14 8.16 -1.28
C ALA A 47 -7.32 6.78 -1.93
N LEU A 48 -8.55 6.28 -2.00
CA LEU A 48 -8.87 5.05 -2.71
C LEU A 48 -8.62 5.16 -4.23
N ARG A 49 -8.94 6.30 -4.85
CA ARG A 49 -8.68 6.51 -6.28
C ARG A 49 -7.18 6.52 -6.56
N HIS A 50 -6.41 7.21 -5.72
CA HIS A 50 -4.95 7.19 -5.82
C HIS A 50 -4.42 5.76 -5.65
N ALA A 51 -4.98 4.99 -4.71
CA ALA A 51 -4.45 3.65 -4.42
C ALA A 51 -4.71 2.68 -5.57
N ARG A 52 -5.85 2.81 -6.25
CA ARG A 52 -6.12 2.06 -7.47
C ARG A 52 -5.16 2.40 -8.60
N ARG A 53 -4.77 3.67 -8.72
CA ARG A 53 -3.74 4.08 -9.69
C ARG A 53 -2.38 3.51 -9.32
N ALA A 54 -2.00 3.54 -8.04
CA ALA A 54 -0.75 2.95 -7.56
C ALA A 54 -0.67 1.44 -7.83
N VAL A 55 -1.75 0.69 -7.59
CA VAL A 55 -1.86 -0.73 -7.94
C VAL A 55 -1.71 -0.95 -9.45
N ALA A 56 -2.40 -0.14 -10.27
CA ALA A 56 -2.36 -0.28 -11.73
C ALA A 56 -1.03 0.13 -12.36
N ALA A 57 -0.30 1.07 -11.73
CA ALA A 57 1.00 1.54 -12.19
C ALA A 57 2.16 0.62 -11.73
N CYS A 58 1.91 -0.32 -10.81
CA CYS A 58 2.95 -1.21 -10.30
C CYS A 58 3.30 -2.26 -11.38
N PRO A 59 4.51 -2.23 -11.97
CA PRO A 59 4.89 -3.17 -13.02
C PRO A 59 5.02 -4.60 -12.48
N ALA A 60 5.41 -4.74 -11.21
CA ALA A 60 5.56 -6.03 -10.54
C ALA A 60 4.25 -6.58 -9.95
N LEU A 61 3.13 -5.85 -10.06
CA LEU A 61 1.83 -6.23 -9.48
C LEU A 61 1.89 -6.59 -7.98
N ALA A 62 2.88 -6.02 -7.26
CA ALA A 62 3.12 -6.28 -5.86
C ALA A 62 2.11 -5.59 -4.93
N LEU A 63 1.43 -4.55 -5.41
CA LEU A 63 0.41 -3.82 -4.65
C LEU A 63 -0.97 -4.47 -4.82
N ARG A 64 -1.72 -4.58 -3.71
CA ARG A 64 -3.07 -5.14 -3.70
C ARG A 64 -4.01 -4.33 -2.82
N LEU A 65 -5.22 -4.10 -3.31
CA LEU A 65 -6.29 -3.45 -2.54
C LEU A 65 -7.27 -4.50 -2.01
N ASP A 66 -7.49 -4.46 -0.70
CA ASP A 66 -8.48 -5.30 -0.04
C ASP A 66 -9.61 -4.45 0.56
N ARG A 67 -10.77 -5.07 0.81
CA ARG A 67 -11.91 -4.39 1.43
C ARG A 67 -11.76 -4.55 2.94
N ALA A 68 -11.27 -3.52 3.61
CA ALA A 68 -11.07 -3.55 5.05
C ALA A 68 -12.42 -3.61 5.79
N PRO A 69 -12.70 -4.66 6.59
CA PRO A 69 -13.80 -4.64 7.55
C PRO A 69 -13.35 -3.85 8.79
N GLY A 70 -13.32 -2.50 8.72
CA GLY A 70 -13.27 -1.61 9.88
C GLY A 70 -12.18 -1.82 10.95
N ARG A 71 -11.13 -2.62 10.71
CA ARG A 71 -10.08 -2.94 11.70
C ARG A 71 -8.72 -3.08 11.01
N ALA A 72 -7.82 -2.17 11.41
CA ALA A 72 -6.37 -2.04 11.23
C ALA A 72 -5.66 -2.86 10.14
N PRO A 73 -4.87 -2.23 9.25
CA PRO A 73 -3.86 -2.94 8.49
C PRO A 73 -2.63 -3.16 9.39
N ASP A 74 -2.76 -4.13 10.29
CA ASP A 74 -1.63 -4.73 10.97
C ASP A 74 -1.45 -6.15 10.45
N ARG A 75 -0.52 -6.32 9.51
CA ARG A 75 0.28 -7.53 9.31
C ARG A 75 1.52 -7.16 8.49
N GLN A 76 2.53 -6.63 9.18
CA GLN A 76 3.92 -6.74 8.73
C GLN A 76 4.64 -7.81 9.58
N PRO A 77 4.44 -9.12 9.32
CA PRO A 77 5.34 -10.12 9.85
C PRO A 77 6.60 -10.18 8.98
N ALA A 78 7.75 -10.34 9.63
CA ALA A 78 9.09 -10.58 9.05
C ALA A 78 9.91 -9.36 8.60
N GLN A 79 10.13 -8.42 9.53
CA GLN A 79 11.47 -7.86 9.72
C GLN A 79 12.26 -8.83 10.62
N ARG A 80 12.88 -9.86 10.03
CA ARG A 80 13.74 -10.81 10.76
C ARG A 80 14.98 -11.13 9.92
N SER A 81 16.04 -10.35 10.14
CA SER A 81 17.40 -10.78 10.50
C SER A 81 18.45 -9.77 10.07
#